data_AF-A0A2K1INL6-F1
#
_entry.id   AF-A0A2K1INL6-F1
#
_cell.length_a   1.000
_cell.length_b   1.000
_cell.length_c   1.000
_cell.angle_alpha   90.00
_cell.angle_beta   90.00
_cell.angle_gamma   90.00
#
_symmetry.space_group_name_H-M   'P 1'
#
loop_
_entity.id
_entity.type
_entity.pdbx_description
1 polymer ?
#
loop_
_entity_poly.entity_id
_entity_poly.type
_entity_poly.pdbx_seq_one_letter_code
_entity_poly.pdbx_strand_id
1 'polypeptide(L)'
;MVGLKLHANKLNKNACKSLIAAEYVGFKLETTPGFELTDTISPEYLKMNPMGKAPVLETPEGSISESNAIAHYELLLVSNTIAGLKNVGLFGSTAYEKALVDQWIDFGSLEIDTNALRWAYPPSSINNLKRALTALNAHLASRTYLVGESVTLADIVLSCNLSLPFYVAMTKEFTADYPHVERYFWTLINQPNFKKVFGKNTPKKEKVKKEKPAPAPKPAPEPETAFDDDEVAPVKKTKKALDLLPPSPMVLDNWKRFATGFWEMFDAEGWSLWFCDYKYNDENQVTFVTMNKVGGFLQRMDLARKYSFGKMFWLFRGQDVPQMVLDEVYDAELYDWTKVDITNEEQKTLVNAYFEEPDTIQGEVLREAKCFK
;
A
#
# COMPACT_ATOMS: atom_id res chain seq x y z
N MET A 1 -8.19 17.87 -30.76
CA MET A 1 -9.18 18.44 -29.83
C MET A 1 -8.52 19.61 -29.14
N VAL A 2 -8.89 20.84 -29.48
CA VAL A 2 -8.33 22.05 -28.85
C VAL A 2 -9.14 22.29 -27.58
N GLY A 3 -8.47 22.47 -26.44
CA GLY A 3 -9.13 22.87 -25.18
C GLY A 3 -9.55 21.73 -24.24
N LEU A 4 -9.08 20.49 -24.44
CA LEU A 4 -9.20 19.44 -23.42
C LEU A 4 -7.95 19.40 -22.55
N LYS A 5 -8.11 19.59 -21.24
CA LYS A 5 -7.00 19.57 -20.28
C LYS A 5 -7.35 18.76 -19.04
N LEU A 6 -6.56 17.73 -18.76
CA LEU A 6 -6.73 16.85 -17.60
C LEU A 6 -5.89 17.35 -16.42
N HIS A 7 -6.56 17.63 -15.31
CA HIS A 7 -5.94 18.02 -14.05
C HIS A 7 -5.83 16.79 -13.14
N ALA A 8 -4.62 16.24 -13.03
CA ALA A 8 -4.32 15.10 -12.16
C ALA A 8 -2.82 14.90 -11.93
N ASN A 9 -2.45 14.25 -10.82
CA ASN A 9 -1.07 13.83 -10.61
C ASN A 9 -0.70 12.63 -11.50
N LYS A 10 0.60 12.46 -11.76
CA LYS A 10 1.14 11.40 -12.66
C LYS A 10 0.98 9.96 -12.15
N LEU A 11 0.73 9.76 -10.84
CA LEU A 11 0.61 8.45 -10.20
C LEU A 11 -0.85 8.06 -9.91
N ASN A 12 -1.82 8.88 -10.34
CA ASN A 12 -3.21 8.67 -10.02
C ASN A 12 -3.80 7.58 -10.95
N LYS A 13 -4.13 6.42 -10.37
CA LYS A 13 -4.78 5.31 -11.09
C LYS A 13 -6.08 5.74 -11.80
N ASN A 14 -6.80 6.71 -11.25
CA ASN A 14 -8.04 7.20 -11.81
C ASN A 14 -7.79 8.08 -13.05
N ALA A 15 -6.69 8.82 -13.11
CA ALA A 15 -6.30 9.57 -14.30
C ALA A 15 -5.82 8.63 -15.42
N CYS A 16 -5.18 7.52 -15.07
CA CYS A 16 -4.71 6.52 -16.03
C CYS A 16 -5.82 5.99 -16.93
N LYS A 17 -7.07 5.91 -16.44
CA LYS A 17 -8.23 5.45 -17.23
C LYS A 17 -8.41 6.28 -18.51
N SER A 18 -8.42 7.60 -18.36
CA SER A 18 -8.59 8.55 -19.47
C SER A 18 -7.33 8.60 -20.35
N LEU A 19 -6.14 8.63 -19.74
CA LEU A 19 -4.88 8.59 -20.50
C LEU A 19 -4.75 7.33 -21.39
N ILE A 20 -5.18 6.16 -20.90
CA ILE A 20 -5.17 4.92 -21.68
C ILE A 20 -6.24 4.97 -22.78
N ALA A 21 -7.45 5.43 -22.46
CA ALA A 21 -8.51 5.59 -23.45
C ALA A 21 -8.06 6.51 -24.60
N ALA A 22 -7.41 7.63 -24.29
CA ALA A 22 -6.82 8.56 -25.24
C ALA A 22 -5.78 7.89 -26.16
N GLU A 23 -4.91 7.02 -25.62
CA GLU A 23 -3.93 6.25 -26.43
C GLU A 23 -4.62 5.31 -27.44
N TYR A 24 -5.72 4.65 -27.05
CA TYR A 24 -6.45 3.76 -27.97
C TYR A 24 -7.08 4.51 -29.14
N VAL A 25 -7.59 5.70 -28.91
CA VAL A 25 -8.21 6.53 -29.96
C VAL A 25 -7.19 7.35 -30.74
N GLY A 26 -5.91 7.34 -30.34
CA GLY A 26 -4.84 8.08 -31.01
C GLY A 26 -4.84 9.58 -30.68
N PHE A 27 -5.35 9.94 -29.50
CA PHE A 27 -5.39 11.33 -29.03
C PHE A 27 -4.36 11.57 -27.94
N LYS A 28 -3.66 12.71 -28.03
CA LYS A 28 -2.78 13.18 -26.96
C LYS A 28 -3.55 14.15 -26.06
N LEU A 29 -3.94 13.67 -24.89
CA LEU A 29 -4.59 14.48 -23.88
C LEU A 29 -3.56 15.38 -23.18
N GLU A 30 -3.84 16.69 -23.13
CA GLU A 30 -3.01 17.64 -22.39
C GLU A 30 -3.25 17.45 -20.89
N THR A 31 -2.18 17.45 -20.10
CA THR A 31 -2.24 17.33 -18.64
C THR A 31 -1.65 18.56 -17.97
N THR A 32 -2.20 18.98 -16.84
CA THR A 32 -1.63 20.09 -16.05
C THR A 32 -0.23 19.73 -15.54
N PRO A 33 0.82 20.45 -15.97
CA PRO A 33 2.18 20.15 -15.55
C PRO A 33 2.36 20.40 -14.05
N GLY A 34 2.98 19.46 -13.33
CA GLY A 34 3.30 19.63 -11.91
C GLY A 34 2.09 19.66 -10.98
N PHE A 35 0.97 19.06 -11.39
CA PHE A 35 -0.24 18.99 -10.56
C PHE A 35 0.01 18.16 -9.29
N GLU A 36 -0.24 18.78 -8.13
CA GLU A 36 -0.08 18.20 -6.80
C GLU A 36 -1.42 18.07 -6.08
N LEU A 37 -1.47 17.26 -5.01
CA LEU A 37 -2.71 17.05 -4.26
C LEU A 37 -3.22 18.36 -3.60
N THR A 38 -2.32 19.28 -3.27
CA THR A 38 -2.69 20.59 -2.70
C THR A 38 -3.41 21.49 -3.69
N ASP A 39 -3.30 21.23 -5.00
CA ASP A 39 -4.03 22.01 -5.99
C ASP A 39 -5.53 21.76 -5.89
N THR A 40 -5.95 20.59 -5.40
CA THR A 40 -7.37 20.21 -5.36
C THR A 40 -8.21 21.00 -4.35
N ILE A 41 -7.56 21.72 -3.43
CA ILE A 41 -8.21 22.57 -2.43
C ILE A 41 -8.17 24.06 -2.80
N SER A 42 -7.51 24.43 -3.91
CA SER A 42 -7.49 25.82 -4.39
C SER A 42 -8.90 26.30 -4.76
N PRO A 43 -9.23 27.59 -4.55
CA PRO A 43 -10.51 28.15 -4.99
C PRO A 43 -10.77 27.97 -6.49
N GLU A 44 -9.72 28.05 -7.31
CA GLU A 44 -9.78 27.86 -8.76
C GLU A 44 -10.15 26.42 -9.12
N TYR A 45 -9.57 25.43 -8.44
CA TYR A 45 -9.89 24.03 -8.68
C TYR A 45 -11.27 23.65 -8.13
N LEU A 46 -11.65 24.16 -6.96
CA LEU A 46 -12.96 23.89 -6.35
C LEU A 46 -14.13 24.45 -7.18
N LYS A 47 -13.89 25.49 -8.00
CA LYS A 47 -14.86 25.96 -9.01
C LYS A 47 -15.11 24.92 -10.11
N MET A 48 -14.10 24.13 -10.46
CA MET A 48 -14.25 23.04 -11.43
C MET A 48 -14.82 21.76 -10.78
N ASN A 49 -14.34 21.43 -9.58
CA ASN A 49 -14.85 20.29 -8.83
C ASN A 49 -15.00 20.61 -7.34
N PRO A 50 -16.23 20.91 -6.88
CA PRO A 50 -16.51 21.23 -5.48
C PRO A 50 -16.13 20.12 -4.49
N MET A 51 -16.01 18.86 -4.97
CA MET A 51 -15.58 17.74 -4.14
C MET A 51 -14.07 17.72 -3.86
N GLY A 52 -13.28 18.59 -4.52
CA GLY A 52 -11.82 18.66 -4.34
C GLY A 52 -11.10 17.36 -4.71
N LYS A 53 -11.66 16.56 -5.62
CA LYS A 53 -11.08 15.28 -6.08
C LYS A 53 -10.40 15.44 -7.45
N ALA A 54 -9.36 14.64 -7.67
CA ALA A 54 -8.73 14.47 -8.99
C ALA A 54 -8.94 13.04 -9.51
N PRO A 55 -9.08 12.83 -10.83
CA PRO A 55 -8.90 13.81 -11.91
C PRO A 55 -10.13 14.70 -12.18
N VAL A 56 -9.90 15.83 -12.87
CA VAL A 56 -10.92 16.67 -13.52
C VAL A 56 -10.50 16.97 -14.95
N LEU A 57 -11.43 16.86 -15.90
CA LEU A 57 -11.22 17.26 -17.29
C LEU A 57 -11.85 18.63 -17.52
N GLU A 58 -11.06 19.59 -17.95
CA GLU A 58 -11.53 20.88 -18.45
C GLU A 58 -11.88 20.74 -19.94
N THR A 59 -13.06 21.22 -20.31
CA THR A 59 -13.59 21.21 -21.68
C THR A 59 -14.11 22.61 -22.03
N PRO A 60 -14.29 22.94 -23.32
CA PRO A 60 -14.90 24.21 -23.73
C PRO A 60 -16.31 24.43 -23.16
N GLU A 61 -17.07 23.37 -22.90
CA GLU A 61 -18.43 23.43 -22.36
C GLU A 61 -18.49 23.53 -20.82
N GLY A 62 -17.37 23.29 -20.15
CA GLY A 62 -17.28 23.21 -18.70
C GLY A 62 -16.37 22.09 -18.21
N SER A 63 -16.34 21.87 -16.90
CA SER A 63 -15.51 20.80 -16.31
C SER A 63 -16.31 19.52 -16.08
N ILE A 64 -15.64 18.38 -16.26
CA ILE A 64 -16.17 17.04 -15.99
C ILE A 64 -15.32 16.41 -14.90
N SER A 65 -15.95 15.95 -13.82
CA SER A 65 -15.34 15.18 -12.74
C SER A 65 -15.81 13.71 -12.79
N GLU A 66 -15.25 12.87 -11.92
CA GLU A 66 -15.37 11.41 -11.94
C GLU A 66 -14.65 10.71 -13.10
N SER A 67 -13.63 9.93 -12.77
CA SER A 67 -12.72 9.34 -13.76
C SER A 67 -13.37 8.47 -14.82
N ASN A 68 -14.44 7.74 -14.48
CA ASN A 68 -15.15 6.91 -15.44
C ASN A 68 -15.93 7.78 -16.45
N ALA A 69 -16.54 8.87 -15.98
CA ALA A 69 -17.26 9.82 -16.83
C ALA A 69 -16.31 10.59 -17.76
N ILE A 70 -15.14 10.99 -17.26
CA ILE A 70 -14.08 11.63 -18.08
C ILE A 70 -13.65 10.70 -19.22
N ALA A 71 -13.29 9.45 -18.92
CA ALA A 71 -12.87 8.49 -19.94
C ALA A 71 -14.00 8.17 -20.93
N HIS A 72 -15.24 8.08 -20.45
CA HIS A 72 -16.42 7.89 -21.31
C HIS A 72 -16.64 9.08 -22.25
N TYR A 73 -16.55 10.32 -21.75
CA TYR A 73 -16.72 11.53 -22.54
C TYR A 73 -15.69 11.63 -23.67
N GLU A 74 -14.41 11.35 -23.38
CA GLU A 74 -13.35 11.34 -24.40
C GLU A 74 -13.66 10.37 -25.55
N LEU A 75 -14.17 9.19 -25.23
CA LEU A 75 -14.55 8.19 -26.23
C LEU A 75 -15.81 8.61 -27.03
N LEU A 76 -16.79 9.27 -26.40
CA LEU A 76 -17.95 9.82 -27.10
C LEU A 76 -17.55 10.92 -28.09
N LEU A 77 -16.64 11.81 -27.69
CA LEU A 77 -16.10 12.85 -28.57
C LEU A 77 -15.40 12.25 -29.80
N VAL A 78 -14.65 11.17 -29.62
CA VAL A 78 -13.99 10.49 -30.75
C VAL A 78 -15.02 9.83 -31.67
N SER A 79 -16.01 9.16 -31.10
CA SER A 79 -17.00 8.38 -31.85
C SER A 79 -17.92 9.24 -32.71
N ASN A 80 -18.21 10.48 -32.27
CA ASN A 80 -19.23 11.32 -32.88
C ASN A 80 -18.69 12.44 -33.78
N THR A 81 -17.38 12.74 -33.76
CA THR A 81 -16.97 14.11 -34.16
C THR A 81 -15.74 14.22 -35.05
N ILE A 82 -14.85 13.21 -35.16
CA ILE A 82 -13.52 13.45 -35.75
C ILE A 82 -13.18 12.43 -36.84
N ALA A 83 -13.17 12.90 -38.09
CA ALA A 83 -12.58 12.18 -39.22
C ALA A 83 -11.08 11.92 -38.96
N GLY A 84 -10.66 10.65 -39.00
CA GLY A 84 -9.25 10.24 -38.87
C GLY A 84 -8.84 9.66 -37.52
N LEU A 85 -9.68 9.72 -36.48
CA LEU A 85 -9.47 8.95 -35.25
C LEU A 85 -10.06 7.53 -35.41
N LYS A 86 -9.44 6.56 -34.74
CA LYS A 86 -9.86 5.15 -34.87
C LYS A 86 -11.11 4.92 -34.03
N ASN A 87 -12.22 4.54 -34.68
CA ASN A 87 -13.31 3.89 -33.98
C ASN A 87 -12.85 2.49 -33.57
N VAL A 88 -12.46 2.35 -32.31
CA VAL A 88 -11.85 1.15 -31.74
C VAL A 88 -12.85 0.24 -31.02
N GLY A 89 -14.16 0.51 -31.13
CA GLY A 89 -15.18 -0.34 -30.51
C GLY A 89 -15.15 -0.37 -28.98
N LEU A 90 -14.55 0.64 -28.34
CA LEU A 90 -14.34 0.66 -26.88
C LEU A 90 -15.64 0.71 -26.05
N PHE A 91 -16.77 1.06 -26.67
CA PHE A 91 -18.10 1.01 -26.05
C PHE A 91 -18.83 -0.33 -26.24
N GLY A 92 -18.25 -1.27 -26.99
CA GLY A 92 -19.02 -2.37 -27.55
C GLY A 92 -19.81 -1.96 -28.79
N SER A 93 -20.16 -2.96 -29.59
CA SER A 93 -20.72 -2.79 -30.93
C SER A 93 -22.26 -2.79 -30.93
N THR A 94 -22.87 -3.47 -29.96
CA THR A 94 -24.33 -3.59 -29.83
C THR A 94 -24.85 -2.86 -28.59
N ALA A 95 -26.15 -2.59 -28.53
CA ALA A 95 -26.78 -2.05 -27.31
C ALA A 95 -26.56 -2.97 -26.09
N TYR A 96 -26.55 -4.28 -26.32
CA TYR A 96 -26.27 -5.29 -25.29
C TYR A 96 -24.83 -5.19 -24.79
N GLU A 97 -23.84 -5.12 -25.69
CA GLU A 97 -22.44 -4.98 -25.30
C GLU A 97 -22.16 -3.66 -24.58
N LYS A 98 -22.80 -2.56 -24.99
CA LYS A 98 -22.74 -1.28 -24.28
C LYS A 98 -23.20 -1.40 -22.84
N ALA A 99 -24.35 -2.05 -22.61
CA ALA A 99 -24.86 -2.29 -21.27
C ALA A 99 -23.91 -3.20 -20.44
N LEU A 100 -23.29 -4.20 -21.07
CA LEU A 100 -22.27 -5.02 -20.40
C LEU A 100 -21.00 -4.23 -20.05
N VAL A 101 -20.57 -3.30 -20.91
CA VAL A 101 -19.45 -2.42 -20.62
C VAL A 101 -19.75 -1.58 -19.37
N ASP A 102 -20.93 -0.96 -19.31
CA ASP A 102 -21.37 -0.19 -18.14
C ASP A 102 -21.44 -1.06 -16.87
N GLN A 103 -22.01 -2.28 -16.98
CA GLN A 103 -22.08 -3.24 -15.88
C GLN A 103 -20.69 -3.52 -15.28
N TRP A 104 -19.68 -3.74 -16.12
CA TRP A 104 -18.33 -4.04 -15.66
C TRP A 104 -17.57 -2.82 -15.14
N ILE A 105 -17.87 -1.62 -15.64
CA ILE A 105 -17.37 -0.35 -15.08
C ILE A 105 -17.89 -0.16 -13.65
N ASP A 106 -19.19 -0.39 -13.45
CA ASP A 106 -19.83 -0.30 -12.13
C ASP A 106 -19.29 -1.36 -11.18
N PHE A 107 -19.23 -2.63 -11.62
CA PHE A 107 -18.61 -3.71 -10.86
C PHE A 107 -17.18 -3.38 -10.45
N GLY A 108 -16.37 -2.90 -11.40
CA GLY A 108 -14.99 -2.52 -11.13
C GLY A 108 -14.86 -1.40 -10.09
N SER A 109 -15.84 -0.50 -10.01
CA SER A 109 -15.82 0.64 -9.08
C SER A 109 -16.36 0.27 -7.70
N LEU A 110 -17.48 -0.46 -7.66
CA LEU A 110 -18.23 -0.76 -6.44
C LEU A 110 -17.73 -2.02 -5.73
N GLU A 111 -17.33 -3.05 -6.48
CA GLU A 111 -16.95 -4.35 -5.91
C GLU A 111 -15.43 -4.55 -5.85
N ILE A 112 -14.68 -3.97 -6.79
CA ILE A 112 -13.22 -4.10 -6.80
C ILE A 112 -12.57 -2.89 -6.14
N ASP A 113 -12.71 -1.68 -6.69
CA ASP A 113 -11.95 -0.51 -6.23
C ASP A 113 -12.25 -0.15 -4.77
N THR A 114 -13.54 -0.08 -4.43
CA THR A 114 -14.01 0.25 -3.08
C THR A 114 -13.47 -0.75 -2.05
N ASN A 115 -13.55 -2.05 -2.34
CA ASN A 115 -13.10 -3.09 -1.42
C ASN A 115 -11.57 -3.21 -1.38
N ALA A 116 -10.86 -2.98 -2.48
CA ALA A 116 -9.40 -2.99 -2.53
C ALA A 116 -8.77 -1.83 -1.75
N LEU A 117 -9.33 -0.62 -1.86
CA LEU A 117 -8.88 0.53 -1.07
C LEU A 117 -9.11 0.31 0.43
N ARG A 118 -10.27 -0.24 0.80
CA ARG A 118 -10.60 -0.60 2.18
C ARG A 118 -9.74 -1.75 2.71
N TRP A 119 -9.24 -2.64 1.85
CA TRP A 119 -8.29 -3.65 2.27
C TRP A 119 -6.90 -3.07 2.53
N ALA A 120 -6.49 -2.05 1.78
CA ALA A 120 -5.19 -1.42 1.99
C ALA A 120 -5.13 -0.54 3.26
N TYR A 121 -6.18 0.25 3.57
CA TYR A 121 -6.17 1.21 4.68
C TYR A 121 -7.57 1.64 5.18
N PRO A 122 -7.99 1.36 6.44
CA PRO A 122 -7.56 0.31 7.36
C PRO A 122 -8.08 -1.07 6.90
N PRO A 123 -7.30 -2.17 7.05
CA PRO A 123 -7.58 -3.43 6.38
C PRO A 123 -8.93 -4.02 6.80
N SER A 124 -9.88 -3.92 5.88
CA SER A 124 -11.25 -4.39 6.02
C SER A 124 -11.75 -4.85 4.66
N SER A 125 -12.92 -5.50 4.59
CA SER A 125 -13.57 -5.87 3.33
C SER A 125 -12.83 -6.88 2.44
N ILE A 126 -11.77 -7.55 2.93
CA ILE A 126 -11.04 -8.57 2.15
C ILE A 126 -11.98 -9.70 1.67
N ASN A 127 -12.97 -10.10 2.47
CA ASN A 127 -13.94 -11.13 2.07
C ASN A 127 -14.85 -10.65 0.92
N ASN A 128 -15.24 -9.37 0.91
CA ASN A 128 -15.99 -8.80 -0.21
C ASN A 128 -15.13 -8.73 -1.47
N LEU A 129 -13.86 -8.33 -1.33
CA LEU A 129 -12.91 -8.34 -2.43
C LEU A 129 -12.70 -9.76 -2.98
N LYS A 130 -12.47 -10.76 -2.12
CA LYS A 130 -12.36 -12.18 -2.51
C LYS A 130 -13.60 -12.65 -3.24
N ARG A 131 -14.81 -12.34 -2.75
CA ARG A 131 -16.07 -12.66 -3.43
C ARG A 131 -16.13 -12.06 -4.84
N ALA A 132 -15.77 -10.79 -4.99
CA ALA A 132 -15.73 -10.12 -6.28
C ALA A 132 -14.69 -10.75 -7.21
N LEU A 133 -13.49 -11.05 -6.71
CA LEU A 133 -12.43 -11.72 -7.46
C LEU A 133 -12.82 -13.15 -7.88
N THR A 134 -13.52 -13.91 -7.04
CA THR A 134 -14.06 -15.23 -7.41
C THR A 134 -15.02 -15.13 -8.59
N ALA A 135 -15.97 -14.18 -8.54
CA ALA A 135 -16.91 -13.96 -9.63
C ALA A 135 -16.20 -13.53 -10.93
N LEU A 136 -15.24 -12.60 -10.81
CA LEU A 136 -14.44 -12.13 -11.94
C LEU A 136 -13.58 -13.25 -12.53
N ASN A 137 -12.94 -14.07 -11.68
CA ASN A 137 -12.11 -15.20 -12.10
C ASN A 137 -12.92 -16.23 -12.89
N ALA A 138 -14.15 -16.53 -12.45
CA ALA A 138 -15.06 -17.41 -13.15
C ALA A 138 -15.48 -16.83 -14.52
N HIS A 139 -15.81 -15.54 -14.59
CA HIS A 139 -16.15 -14.87 -15.85
C HIS A 139 -15.00 -14.92 -16.87
N LEU A 140 -13.77 -14.72 -16.39
CA LEU A 140 -12.55 -14.70 -17.19
C LEU A 140 -12.02 -16.09 -17.55
N ALA A 141 -12.56 -17.19 -17.01
CA ALA A 141 -12.07 -18.54 -17.28
C ALA A 141 -12.06 -18.88 -18.78
N SER A 142 -13.07 -18.41 -19.52
CA SER A 142 -13.21 -18.65 -20.96
C SER A 142 -13.12 -17.38 -21.81
N ARG A 143 -12.61 -16.28 -21.25
CA ARG A 143 -12.57 -14.97 -21.93
C ARG A 143 -11.19 -14.33 -21.87
N THR A 144 -10.85 -13.58 -22.91
CA THR A 144 -9.63 -12.77 -22.97
C THR A 144 -9.87 -11.38 -22.39
N TYR A 145 -11.04 -10.80 -22.69
CA TYR A 145 -11.49 -9.48 -22.25
C TYR A 145 -12.87 -9.58 -21.58
N LEU A 146 -13.33 -8.50 -20.94
CA LEU A 146 -14.59 -8.52 -20.18
C LEU A 146 -15.83 -8.64 -21.08
N VAL A 147 -15.81 -7.93 -22.23
CA VAL A 147 -16.95 -7.83 -23.15
C VAL A 147 -16.45 -8.02 -24.58
N GLY A 148 -17.04 -8.98 -25.30
CA GLY A 148 -16.62 -9.33 -26.65
C GLY A 148 -15.20 -9.91 -26.70
N GLU A 149 -14.53 -9.71 -27.84
CA GLU A 149 -13.20 -10.29 -28.13
C GLU A 149 -12.10 -9.21 -28.27
N SER A 150 -12.35 -7.99 -27.78
CA SER A 150 -11.41 -6.88 -27.81
C SER A 150 -11.47 -6.04 -26.54
N VAL A 151 -10.42 -5.26 -26.28
CA VAL A 151 -10.40 -4.30 -25.17
C VAL A 151 -11.57 -3.31 -25.31
N THR A 152 -12.25 -3.04 -24.20
CA THR A 152 -13.30 -2.03 -24.06
C THR A 152 -12.94 -1.04 -22.93
N LEU A 153 -13.78 -0.02 -22.73
CA LEU A 153 -13.63 0.88 -21.59
C LEU A 153 -13.72 0.12 -20.24
N ALA A 154 -14.52 -0.95 -20.17
CA ALA A 154 -14.60 -1.80 -18.98
C ALA A 154 -13.22 -2.39 -18.63
N ASP A 155 -12.48 -2.86 -19.64
CA ASP A 155 -11.18 -3.47 -19.43
C ASP A 155 -10.15 -2.45 -18.90
N ILE A 156 -10.19 -1.23 -19.46
CA ILE A 156 -9.35 -0.11 -19.03
C ILE A 156 -9.65 0.26 -17.58
N VAL A 157 -10.92 0.47 -17.23
CA VAL A 157 -11.35 0.85 -15.88
C VAL A 157 -10.98 -0.22 -14.87
N LEU A 158 -11.31 -1.48 -15.14
CA LEU A 158 -11.07 -2.57 -14.22
C LEU A 158 -9.58 -2.79 -13.97
N SER A 159 -8.74 -2.70 -15.01
CA SER A 159 -7.28 -2.83 -14.88
C SER A 159 -6.68 -1.71 -14.04
N CYS A 160 -7.13 -0.46 -14.22
CA CYS A 160 -6.70 0.65 -13.38
C CYS A 160 -7.15 0.49 -11.93
N ASN A 161 -8.32 -0.09 -11.67
CA ASN A 161 -8.77 -0.35 -10.30
C ASN A 161 -7.99 -1.51 -9.65
N LEU A 162 -7.63 -2.54 -10.43
CA LEU A 162 -6.79 -3.65 -9.99
C LEU A 162 -5.31 -3.28 -9.84
N SER A 163 -4.82 -2.22 -10.50
CA SER A 163 -3.38 -1.93 -10.52
C SER A 163 -2.82 -1.66 -9.13
N LEU A 164 -3.53 -0.89 -8.30
CA LEU A 164 -3.06 -0.60 -6.94
C LEU A 164 -2.92 -1.88 -6.12
N PRO A 165 -3.96 -2.71 -5.89
CA PRO A 165 -3.82 -3.91 -5.09
C PRO A 165 -2.82 -4.90 -5.69
N PHE A 166 -2.74 -5.08 -7.01
CA PHE A 166 -1.72 -5.95 -7.64
C PHE A 166 -0.29 -5.49 -7.34
N TYR A 167 -0.03 -4.19 -7.28
CA TYR A 167 1.31 -3.68 -7.02
C TYR A 167 1.67 -3.54 -5.54
N VAL A 168 0.68 -3.43 -4.64
CA VAL A 168 0.94 -3.09 -3.23
C VAL A 168 0.50 -4.14 -2.22
N ALA A 169 -0.38 -5.08 -2.58
CA ALA A 169 -1.02 -5.97 -1.60
C ALA A 169 -1.23 -7.42 -2.07
N MET A 170 -1.63 -7.66 -3.32
CA MET A 170 -1.89 -9.01 -3.84
C MET A 170 -0.57 -9.72 -4.16
N THR A 171 -0.16 -10.62 -3.28
CA THR A 171 1.02 -11.46 -3.50
C THR A 171 0.76 -12.58 -4.52
N LYS A 172 1.81 -13.32 -4.88
CA LYS A 172 1.68 -14.49 -5.77
C LYS A 172 0.84 -15.59 -5.13
N GLU A 173 0.96 -15.78 -3.82
CA GLU A 173 0.17 -16.74 -3.05
C GLU A 173 -1.31 -16.33 -3.05
N PHE A 174 -1.62 -15.04 -2.87
CA PHE A 174 -3.00 -14.56 -2.94
C PHE A 174 -3.61 -14.73 -4.35
N THR A 175 -2.84 -14.43 -5.39
CA THR A 175 -3.31 -14.51 -6.78
C THR A 175 -3.39 -15.94 -7.32
N ALA A 176 -2.79 -16.92 -6.64
CA ALA A 176 -2.90 -18.34 -6.99
C ALA A 176 -4.35 -18.85 -6.96
N ASP A 177 -5.21 -18.28 -6.11
CA ASP A 177 -6.65 -18.59 -6.07
C ASP A 177 -7.43 -17.97 -7.25
N TYR A 178 -6.85 -16.99 -7.95
CA TYR A 178 -7.49 -16.22 -9.03
C TYR A 178 -6.63 -16.17 -10.30
N PRO A 179 -6.23 -17.33 -10.86
CA PRO A 179 -5.26 -17.38 -11.96
C PRO A 179 -5.75 -16.69 -13.24
N HIS A 180 -7.06 -16.66 -13.50
CA HIS A 180 -7.60 -16.00 -14.68
C HIS A 180 -7.63 -14.48 -14.53
N VAL A 181 -7.84 -13.98 -13.31
CA VAL A 181 -7.71 -12.54 -12.98
C VAL A 181 -6.27 -12.09 -13.15
N GLU A 182 -5.32 -12.87 -12.61
CA GLU A 182 -3.90 -12.57 -12.76
C GLU A 182 -3.47 -12.55 -14.24
N ARG A 183 -3.84 -13.59 -15.00
CA ARG A 183 -3.59 -13.65 -16.45
C ARG A 183 -4.17 -12.43 -17.17
N TYR A 184 -5.42 -12.08 -16.86
CA TYR A 184 -6.11 -10.95 -17.47
C TYR A 184 -5.39 -9.62 -17.17
N PHE A 185 -5.06 -9.37 -15.91
CA PHE A 185 -4.39 -8.14 -15.48
C PHE A 185 -3.04 -7.97 -16.20
N TRP A 186 -2.19 -9.01 -16.19
CA TRP A 186 -0.90 -8.94 -16.85
C TRP A 186 -1.03 -8.88 -18.38
N THR A 187 -2.08 -9.45 -18.97
CA THR A 187 -2.34 -9.31 -20.41
C THR A 187 -2.58 -7.85 -20.77
N LEU A 188 -3.43 -7.14 -20.00
CA LEU A 188 -3.79 -5.76 -20.29
C LEU A 188 -2.68 -4.76 -19.99
N ILE A 189 -2.09 -4.83 -18.79
CA ILE A 189 -1.00 -3.93 -18.40
C ILE A 189 0.19 -4.03 -19.36
N ASN A 190 0.39 -5.21 -19.99
CA ASN A 190 1.48 -5.39 -20.93
C ASN A 190 1.20 -4.92 -22.36
N GLN A 191 -0.02 -4.51 -22.70
CA GLN A 191 -0.34 -3.97 -24.02
C GLN A 191 0.32 -2.60 -24.25
N PRO A 192 0.66 -2.24 -25.50
CA PRO A 192 1.38 -0.98 -25.79
C PRO A 192 0.72 0.27 -25.24
N ASN A 193 -0.61 0.39 -25.34
CA ASN A 193 -1.35 1.57 -24.88
C ASN A 193 -1.33 1.68 -23.34
N PHE A 194 -1.42 0.56 -22.63
CA PHE A 194 -1.28 0.52 -21.17
C PHE A 194 0.15 0.82 -20.73
N LYS A 195 1.15 0.19 -21.37
CA LYS A 195 2.58 0.40 -21.07
C LYS A 195 3.04 1.84 -21.24
N LYS A 196 2.47 2.59 -22.19
CA LYS A 196 2.80 4.01 -22.36
C LYS A 196 2.37 4.85 -21.16
N VAL A 197 1.22 4.56 -20.58
CA VAL A 197 0.66 5.31 -19.45
C VAL A 197 1.24 4.84 -18.13
N PHE A 198 1.27 3.53 -17.88
CA PHE A 198 1.87 2.95 -16.67
C PHE A 198 3.41 2.99 -16.68
N GLY A 199 4.07 3.11 -17.85
CA GLY A 199 5.53 3.12 -17.99
C GLY A 199 6.24 1.88 -17.42
N LYS A 200 7.58 1.95 -17.21
CA LYS A 200 8.33 1.08 -16.28
C LYS A 200 7.92 1.28 -14.81
N ASN A 201 6.83 2.01 -14.55
CA ASN A 201 6.33 2.34 -13.22
C ASN A 201 5.29 1.30 -12.75
N THR A 202 5.69 0.02 -12.72
CA THR A 202 5.58 -0.70 -11.43
C THR A 202 6.04 0.30 -10.37
N PRO A 203 5.27 0.59 -9.31
CA PRO A 203 5.72 1.53 -8.30
C PRO A 203 7.11 1.08 -7.82
N LYS A 204 8.16 1.77 -8.31
CA LYS A 204 9.42 1.80 -7.58
C LYS A 204 8.99 2.34 -6.22
N LYS A 205 9.40 1.66 -5.15
CA LYS A 205 9.28 2.15 -3.78
C LYS A 205 9.85 3.58 -3.73
N GLU A 206 9.04 4.57 -4.09
CA GLU A 206 9.34 5.96 -3.83
C GLU A 206 9.20 6.08 -2.33
N LYS A 207 10.37 6.07 -1.68
CA LYS A 207 10.50 6.58 -0.33
C LYS A 207 9.89 7.96 -0.37
N VAL A 208 8.68 8.10 0.17
CA VAL A 208 8.11 9.39 0.54
C VAL A 208 9.19 10.06 1.40
N LYS A 209 9.90 11.01 0.81
CA LYS A 209 10.76 11.91 1.56
C LYS A 209 9.83 12.61 2.53
N LYS A 210 9.93 12.26 3.81
CA LYS A 210 9.43 13.11 4.88
C LYS A 210 10.17 14.44 4.76
N GLU A 211 9.59 15.39 4.06
CA GLU A 211 9.94 16.79 4.23
C GLU A 211 9.66 17.11 5.69
N LYS A 212 10.74 17.43 6.41
CA LYS A 212 10.66 18.04 7.73
C LYS A 212 9.83 19.32 7.58
N PRO A 213 8.79 19.54 8.39
CA PRO A 213 8.26 20.88 8.55
C PRO A 213 9.39 21.79 9.02
N ALA A 214 9.63 22.86 8.27
CA ALA A 214 10.51 23.94 8.68
C ALA A 214 10.03 24.52 10.04
N PRO A 215 10.95 24.99 10.90
CA PRO A 215 10.59 25.48 12.22
C PRO A 215 9.88 26.83 12.07
N ALA A 216 8.57 26.86 12.34
CA ALA A 216 7.85 28.09 12.59
C ALA A 216 8.21 28.64 13.99
N PRO A 217 8.15 29.97 14.18
CA PRO A 217 8.98 30.72 15.13
C PRO A 217 8.53 30.55 16.59
N LYS A 218 9.50 30.67 17.51
CA LYS A 218 9.22 30.87 18.95
C LYS A 218 8.30 32.09 19.12
N PRO A 219 7.20 31.99 19.87
CA PRO A 219 6.53 33.19 20.40
C PRO A 219 7.47 33.84 21.41
N ALA A 220 7.81 35.11 21.19
CA ALA A 220 8.33 36.03 22.21
C ALA A 220 7.12 36.55 23.04
N PRO A 221 7.36 37.00 24.28
CA PRO A 221 6.40 36.92 25.38
C PRO A 221 5.22 37.86 25.20
N GLU A 222 4.02 37.38 25.56
CA GLU A 222 2.83 38.22 25.52
C GLU A 222 2.76 39.12 26.81
N PRO A 223 2.64 40.47 26.67
CA PRO A 223 2.02 41.42 27.62
C PRO A 223 2.20 41.43 29.16
N GLU A 224 1.55 40.66 30.03
CA GLU A 224 1.01 41.08 31.39
C GLU A 224 0.11 42.34 31.49
N THR A 225 -1.13 42.44 31.06
CA THR A 225 -1.30 42.63 29.63
C THR A 225 -1.12 41.28 28.93
N ALA A 226 -1.32 41.14 27.63
CA ALA A 226 -1.41 39.86 26.90
C ALA A 226 -1.25 38.45 27.60
N PHE A 227 -2.34 37.67 27.44
CA PHE A 227 -2.47 36.23 27.14
C PHE A 227 -1.53 35.19 27.79
N ASP A 228 -2.11 34.12 28.37
CA ASP A 228 -2.22 32.81 27.70
C ASP A 228 -3.27 31.90 28.40
N ASP A 229 -3.79 30.96 27.62
CA ASP A 229 -4.97 30.09 27.79
C ASP A 229 -4.81 28.93 28.78
N ASP A 230 -5.91 28.59 29.46
CA ASP A 230 -6.20 27.26 29.99
C ASP A 230 -7.53 26.72 29.39
N GLU A 231 -7.44 25.46 28.93
CA GLU A 231 -8.49 24.45 28.67
C GLU A 231 -9.56 24.62 27.57
N VAL A 232 -9.41 23.81 26.49
CA VAL A 232 -10.51 22.96 25.99
C VAL A 232 -10.01 21.55 25.62
N ALA A 233 -10.42 20.58 26.45
CA ALA A 233 -10.55 19.11 26.34
C ALA A 233 -9.86 18.27 25.22
N PRO A 234 -9.27 17.10 25.57
CA PRO A 234 -8.62 16.19 24.62
C PRO A 234 -9.58 15.21 23.91
N VAL A 235 -9.47 15.10 22.59
CA VAL A 235 -10.06 13.98 21.82
C VAL A 235 -9.27 12.70 22.09
N LYS A 236 -9.93 11.70 22.68
CA LYS A 236 -9.39 10.35 22.96
C LYS A 236 -8.85 9.70 21.68
N LYS A 237 -7.52 9.52 21.62
CA LYS A 237 -6.89 8.49 20.79
C LYS A 237 -7.20 7.13 21.42
N THR A 238 -7.76 6.20 20.64
CA THR A 238 -7.93 4.80 21.04
C THR A 238 -6.55 4.23 21.39
N LYS A 239 -6.29 3.98 22.68
CA LYS A 239 -5.02 3.41 23.17
C LYS A 239 -4.95 1.93 22.77
N LYS A 240 -3.83 1.47 22.21
CA LYS A 240 -3.59 0.05 21.93
C LYS A 240 -3.40 -0.68 23.27
N ALA A 241 -3.72 -1.98 23.34
CA ALA A 241 -3.64 -2.77 24.58
C ALA A 241 -2.26 -2.70 25.27
N LEU A 242 -1.18 -2.59 24.48
CA LEU A 242 0.20 -2.45 24.99
C LEU A 242 0.50 -1.06 25.58
N ASP A 243 -0.26 -0.02 25.22
CA ASP A 243 -0.16 1.32 25.82
C ASP A 243 -0.86 1.40 27.20
N LEU A 244 -1.54 0.31 27.61
CA LEU A 244 -2.17 0.19 28.93
C LEU A 244 -1.30 -0.57 29.95
N LEU A 245 -0.16 -1.14 29.51
CA LEU A 245 0.78 -1.78 30.41
C LEU A 245 1.45 -0.73 31.32
N PRO A 246 1.85 -1.10 32.56
CA PRO A 246 2.55 -0.20 33.47
C PRO A 246 3.77 0.46 32.80
N PRO A 247 4.15 1.69 33.14
CA PRO A 247 5.38 2.27 32.60
C PRO A 247 6.59 1.42 33.02
N SER A 248 7.47 1.10 32.06
CA SER A 248 8.73 0.41 32.34
C SER A 248 9.85 1.44 32.55
N PRO A 249 10.76 1.25 33.51
CA PRO A 249 11.96 2.08 33.65
C PRO A 249 12.87 2.03 32.41
N MET A 250 12.78 0.95 31.62
CA MET A 250 13.52 0.79 30.38
C MET A 250 12.83 1.56 29.23
N VAL A 251 13.45 2.65 28.79
CA VAL A 251 13.04 3.38 27.59
C VAL A 251 13.74 2.79 26.36
N LEU A 252 13.00 1.97 25.60
CA LEU A 252 13.54 1.23 24.45
C LEU A 252 14.25 2.12 23.42
N ASP A 253 13.70 3.30 23.12
CA ASP A 253 14.27 4.23 22.15
C ASP A 253 15.62 4.81 22.59
N ASN A 254 15.81 5.00 23.91
CA ASN A 254 17.09 5.46 24.46
C ASN A 254 18.13 4.34 24.33
N TRP A 255 17.77 3.12 24.71
CA TRP A 255 18.70 1.99 24.58
C TRP A 255 19.04 1.67 23.12
N LYS A 256 18.07 1.70 22.18
CA LYS A 256 18.31 1.48 20.74
C LYS A 256 19.36 2.42 20.12
N ARG A 257 19.56 3.61 20.72
CA ARG A 257 20.54 4.62 20.27
C ARG A 257 21.96 4.31 20.72
N PHE A 258 22.13 3.80 21.93
CA PHE A 258 23.46 3.58 22.53
C PHE A 258 23.91 2.12 22.47
N ALA A 259 22.97 1.17 22.52
CA ALA A 259 23.20 -0.28 22.40
C ALA A 259 24.29 -0.87 23.32
N THR A 260 24.61 -0.18 24.42
CA THR A 260 25.57 -0.63 25.46
C THR A 260 24.85 -0.88 26.77
N GLY A 261 25.30 -1.85 27.58
CA GLY A 261 24.77 -2.08 28.93
C GLY A 261 23.31 -2.57 28.97
N PHE A 262 22.91 -3.46 28.04
CA PHE A 262 21.52 -3.96 27.96
C PHE A 262 21.02 -4.53 29.29
N TRP A 263 21.79 -5.41 29.92
CA TRP A 263 21.38 -6.09 31.16
C TRP A 263 21.23 -5.17 32.36
N GLU A 264 21.95 -4.04 32.41
CA GLU A 264 21.81 -3.04 33.47
C GLU A 264 20.51 -2.23 33.36
N MET A 265 19.99 -2.09 32.14
CA MET A 265 18.75 -1.37 31.84
C MET A 265 17.54 -2.30 31.65
N PHE A 266 17.76 -3.61 31.55
CA PHE A 266 16.71 -4.56 31.22
C PHE A 266 15.74 -4.70 32.39
N ASP A 267 14.50 -4.30 32.16
CA ASP A 267 13.40 -4.46 33.10
C ASP A 267 12.63 -5.74 32.77
N ALA A 268 12.88 -6.80 33.54
CA ALA A 268 12.26 -8.12 33.36
C ALA A 268 10.75 -8.15 33.67
N GLU A 269 10.21 -7.16 34.39
CA GLU A 269 8.77 -7.05 34.64
C GLU A 269 8.07 -6.38 33.45
N GLY A 270 8.72 -5.39 32.84
CA GLY A 270 8.24 -4.68 31.66
C GLY A 270 8.54 -5.35 30.32
N TRP A 271 9.54 -6.22 30.23
CA TRP A 271 9.99 -6.74 28.95
C TRP A 271 10.27 -8.24 29.03
N SER A 272 10.03 -8.92 27.91
CA SER A 272 10.37 -10.32 27.73
C SER A 272 11.26 -10.52 26.52
N LEU A 273 12.13 -11.51 26.62
CA LEU A 273 13.04 -11.94 25.57
C LEU A 273 12.58 -13.29 25.02
N TRP A 274 12.72 -13.47 23.71
CA TRP A 274 12.25 -14.65 22.98
C TRP A 274 13.27 -15.07 21.92
N PHE A 275 13.62 -16.34 21.88
CA PHE A 275 14.25 -16.96 20.71
C PHE A 275 13.18 -17.26 19.66
N CYS A 276 13.54 -17.09 18.39
CA CYS A 276 12.63 -17.24 17.25
C CYS A 276 13.31 -18.12 16.21
N ASP A 277 13.09 -19.43 16.36
CA ASP A 277 13.74 -20.47 15.56
C ASP A 277 12.83 -20.89 14.40
N TYR A 278 13.34 -20.83 13.17
CA TYR A 278 12.53 -21.18 12.00
C TYR A 278 12.35 -22.70 11.89
N LYS A 279 11.09 -23.15 11.73
CA LYS A 279 10.74 -24.59 11.74
C LYS A 279 11.31 -25.39 10.57
N TYR A 280 11.59 -24.73 9.44
CA TYR A 280 12.01 -25.37 8.18
C TYR A 280 13.41 -24.93 7.77
N ASN A 281 14.37 -25.02 8.68
CA ASN A 281 15.76 -24.58 8.44
C ASN A 281 16.46 -25.36 7.32
N ASP A 282 16.04 -26.61 7.06
CA ASP A 282 16.52 -27.43 5.95
C ASP A 282 16.19 -26.83 4.57
N GLU A 283 15.16 -25.98 4.47
CA GLU A 283 14.85 -25.25 3.22
C GLU A 283 15.76 -24.03 2.98
N ASN A 284 16.50 -23.59 3.99
CA ASN A 284 17.26 -22.33 3.96
C ASN A 284 18.69 -22.50 3.42
N GLN A 285 18.85 -23.27 2.34
CA GLN A 285 20.15 -23.63 1.75
C GLN A 285 20.84 -22.48 1.00
N VAL A 286 20.08 -21.47 0.58
CA VAL A 286 20.58 -20.37 -0.26
C VAL A 286 20.47 -19.05 0.50
N THR A 287 21.60 -18.50 0.94
CA THR A 287 21.67 -17.32 1.82
C THR A 287 20.83 -16.14 1.33
N PHE A 288 20.91 -15.74 0.06
CA PHE A 288 20.14 -14.59 -0.43
C PHE A 288 18.61 -14.84 -0.39
N VAL A 289 18.16 -16.08 -0.57
CA VAL A 289 16.74 -16.47 -0.49
C VAL A 289 16.28 -16.42 0.96
N THR A 290 17.06 -16.99 1.88
CA THR A 290 16.84 -16.93 3.32
C THR A 290 16.76 -15.47 3.81
N MET A 291 17.67 -14.61 3.34
CA MET A 291 17.70 -13.20 3.72
C MET A 291 16.55 -12.37 3.12
N ASN A 292 15.95 -12.82 2.02
CA ASN A 292 14.70 -12.26 1.52
C ASN A 292 13.51 -12.67 2.39
N LYS A 293 13.43 -13.93 2.83
CA LYS A 293 12.42 -14.40 3.80
C LYS A 293 12.51 -13.61 5.11
N VAL A 294 13.72 -13.51 5.70
CA VAL A 294 13.99 -12.71 6.91
C VAL A 294 13.62 -11.24 6.68
N GLY A 295 14.01 -10.66 5.54
CA GLY A 295 13.68 -9.27 5.21
C GLY A 295 12.18 -9.01 5.09
N GLY A 296 11.41 -9.98 4.58
CA GLY A 296 9.95 -9.94 4.56
C GLY A 296 9.36 -10.02 5.97
N PHE A 297 9.86 -10.95 6.79
CA PHE A 297 9.39 -11.14 8.17
C PHE A 297 9.59 -9.86 8.99
N LEU A 298 10.78 -9.24 8.92
CA LEU A 298 11.06 -7.97 9.60
C LEU A 298 10.19 -6.80 9.09
N GLN A 299 9.76 -6.80 7.82
CA GLN A 299 8.84 -5.79 7.30
C GLN A 299 7.43 -5.95 7.86
N ARG A 300 6.96 -7.19 8.04
CA ARG A 300 5.65 -7.47 8.66
C ARG A 300 5.63 -7.12 10.15
N MET A 301 6.77 -7.28 10.83
CA MET A 301 6.94 -6.91 12.24
C MET A 301 6.86 -5.39 12.50
N ASP A 302 6.76 -4.53 11.48
CA ASP A 302 6.72 -3.07 11.61
C ASP A 302 5.58 -2.56 12.51
N LEU A 303 4.45 -3.27 12.55
CA LEU A 303 3.34 -2.98 13.45
C LEU A 303 3.72 -3.02 14.94
N ALA A 304 4.77 -3.79 15.27
CA ALA A 304 5.32 -3.94 16.61
C ALA A 304 6.53 -3.02 16.89
N ARG A 305 6.96 -2.16 15.94
CA ARG A 305 8.21 -1.38 16.04
C ARG A 305 8.33 -0.54 17.32
N LYS A 306 7.22 0.04 17.78
CA LYS A 306 7.16 0.85 19.01
C LYS A 306 7.39 0.01 20.28
N TYR A 307 7.08 -1.29 20.23
CA TYR A 307 7.03 -2.18 21.40
C TYR A 307 8.02 -3.34 21.29
N SER A 308 8.93 -3.31 20.31
CA SER A 308 9.83 -4.43 20.07
C SER A 308 11.18 -4.04 19.48
N PHE A 309 12.15 -4.94 19.64
CA PHE A 309 13.46 -4.94 19.00
C PHE A 309 13.79 -6.38 18.62
N GLY A 310 14.51 -6.61 17.52
CA GLY A 310 14.88 -7.98 17.16
C GLY A 310 16.12 -8.13 16.28
N LYS A 311 16.79 -9.27 16.42
CA LYS A 311 17.89 -9.78 15.59
C LYS A 311 17.82 -11.32 15.57
N MET A 312 16.74 -11.89 15.07
CA MET A 312 16.39 -13.33 15.19
C MET A 312 16.20 -13.84 16.64
N PHE A 313 16.61 -13.09 17.66
CA PHE A 313 15.95 -13.03 18.96
C PHE A 313 15.06 -11.78 19.02
N TRP A 314 14.06 -11.76 19.89
CA TRP A 314 13.10 -10.68 20.04
C TRP A 314 12.98 -10.19 21.47
N LEU A 315 12.92 -8.88 21.62
CA LEU A 315 12.57 -8.18 22.84
C LEU A 315 11.17 -7.57 22.64
N PHE A 316 10.21 -7.92 23.49
CA PHE A 316 8.84 -7.42 23.44
C PHE A 316 8.42 -6.72 24.73
N ARG A 317 7.61 -5.67 24.59
CA ARG A 317 6.96 -5.04 25.75
C ARG A 317 5.89 -5.99 26.28
N GLY A 318 5.98 -6.30 27.56
CA GLY A 318 5.08 -7.25 28.24
C GLY A 318 5.72 -8.62 28.36
N GLN A 319 4.93 -9.58 28.84
CA GLN A 319 5.42 -10.91 29.20
C GLN A 319 5.21 -11.98 28.12
N ASP A 320 4.44 -11.64 27.09
CA ASP A 320 4.05 -12.53 26.00
C ASP A 320 4.48 -11.95 24.66
N VAL A 321 4.59 -12.81 23.64
CA VAL A 321 4.65 -12.33 22.25
C VAL A 321 3.38 -11.51 21.99
N PRO A 322 3.47 -10.25 21.54
CA PRO A 322 2.31 -9.40 21.40
C PRO A 322 1.24 -10.06 20.52
N GLN A 323 -0.02 -10.05 20.98
CA GLN A 323 -1.11 -10.69 20.23
C GLN A 323 -1.23 -10.13 18.80
N MET A 324 -0.99 -8.83 18.61
CA MET A 324 -0.93 -8.21 17.27
C MET A 324 0.15 -8.78 16.35
N VAL A 325 1.23 -9.36 16.90
CA VAL A 325 2.24 -10.07 16.11
C VAL A 325 1.71 -11.43 15.71
N LEU A 326 1.12 -12.17 16.65
CA LEU A 326 0.53 -13.48 16.37
C LEU A 326 -0.64 -13.41 15.38
N ASP A 327 -1.46 -12.36 15.48
CA ASP A 327 -2.67 -12.17 14.66
C ASP A 327 -2.36 -11.66 13.24
N GLU A 328 -1.41 -10.72 13.11
CA GLU A 328 -1.19 -9.97 11.86
C GLU A 328 0.09 -10.40 11.13
N VAL A 329 1.03 -11.08 11.80
CA VAL A 329 2.26 -11.61 11.20
C VAL A 329 2.11 -13.11 11.03
N TYR A 330 1.40 -13.53 9.97
CA TYR A 330 1.11 -14.94 9.69
C TYR A 330 2.35 -15.85 9.64
N ASP A 331 3.50 -15.34 9.24
CA ASP A 331 4.74 -16.13 9.26
C ASP A 331 5.30 -16.37 10.66
N ALA A 332 4.81 -15.68 11.70
CA ALA A 332 5.21 -15.93 13.08
C ALA A 332 4.92 -17.38 13.50
N GLU A 333 3.91 -18.03 12.92
CA GLU A 333 3.61 -19.45 13.15
C GLU A 333 4.65 -20.40 12.54
N LEU A 334 5.46 -19.93 11.57
CA LEU A 334 6.56 -20.70 10.97
C LEU A 334 7.80 -20.72 11.87
N TYR A 335 7.75 -20.03 13.01
CA TYR A 335 8.81 -20.01 14.01
C TYR A 335 8.34 -20.65 15.30
N ASP A 336 9.26 -21.33 15.98
CA ASP A 336 9.12 -21.69 17.37
C ASP A 336 9.56 -20.52 18.24
N TRP A 337 8.68 -20.11 19.15
CA TRP A 337 8.91 -19.00 20.07
C TRP A 337 9.23 -19.54 21.45
N THR A 338 10.49 -19.46 21.83
CA THR A 338 10.94 -19.91 23.15
C THR A 338 11.26 -18.70 24.01
N LYS A 339 10.52 -18.52 25.11
CA LYS A 339 10.81 -17.45 26.06
C LYS A 339 12.17 -17.70 26.70
N VAL A 340 13.02 -16.68 26.72
CA VAL A 340 14.36 -16.76 27.30
C VAL A 340 14.25 -16.79 28.82
N ASP A 341 14.89 -17.78 29.42
CA ASP A 341 15.11 -17.83 30.86
C ASP A 341 16.36 -17.01 31.21
N ILE A 342 16.13 -15.82 31.75
CA ILE A 342 17.20 -14.90 32.17
C ILE A 342 17.96 -15.40 33.40
N THR A 343 17.52 -16.47 34.07
CA THR A 343 18.29 -17.10 35.17
C THR A 343 19.28 -18.14 34.64
N ASN A 344 19.13 -18.56 33.39
CA ASN A 344 20.01 -19.48 32.71
C ASN A 344 21.17 -18.73 32.03
N GLU A 345 22.39 -18.95 32.52
CA GLU A 345 23.60 -18.28 32.02
C GLU A 345 23.97 -18.68 30.59
N GLU A 346 23.63 -19.89 30.13
CA GLU A 346 23.85 -20.30 28.73
C GLU A 346 22.93 -19.53 27.79
N GLN A 347 21.66 -19.35 28.16
CA GLN A 347 20.71 -18.58 27.34
C GLN A 347 21.04 -17.09 27.32
N LYS A 348 21.49 -16.51 28.44
CA LYS A 348 22.03 -15.15 28.49
C LYS A 348 23.23 -14.96 27.58
N THR A 349 24.16 -15.93 27.60
CA THR A 349 25.33 -15.92 26.73
C THR A 349 24.92 -15.97 25.26
N LEU A 350 23.90 -16.76 24.91
CA LEU A 350 23.36 -16.82 23.57
C LEU A 350 22.69 -15.49 23.14
N VAL A 351 21.93 -14.85 24.02
CA VAL A 351 21.37 -13.50 23.76
C VAL A 351 22.48 -12.49 23.50
N ASN A 352 23.58 -12.52 24.26
CA ASN A 352 24.74 -11.66 24.03
C ASN A 352 25.38 -11.93 22.66
N ALA A 353 25.53 -13.21 22.28
CA ALA A 353 26.04 -13.56 20.95
C ALA A 353 25.16 -12.98 19.83
N TYR A 354 23.83 -12.99 19.96
CA TYR A 354 22.95 -12.33 18.98
C TYR A 354 23.10 -10.79 18.96
N PHE A 355 23.47 -10.17 20.09
CA PHE A 355 23.75 -8.74 20.14
C PHE A 355 25.05 -8.38 19.45
N GLU A 356 26.11 -9.14 19.75
CA GLU A 356 27.50 -8.91 19.35
C GLU A 356 27.79 -9.37 17.91
N GLU A 357 27.02 -10.32 17.39
CA GLU A 357 27.16 -10.90 16.04
C GLU A 357 28.58 -11.47 15.78
N PRO A 358 29.06 -12.44 16.58
CA PRO A 358 30.35 -13.09 16.37
C PRO A 358 30.34 -13.96 15.10
N ASP A 359 31.52 -14.33 14.61
CA ASP A 359 31.68 -15.15 13.39
C ASP A 359 30.93 -16.50 13.43
N THR A 360 30.70 -17.04 14.64
CA THR A 360 29.93 -18.27 14.86
C THR A 360 28.96 -18.14 16.03
N ILE A 361 27.72 -18.61 15.84
CA ILE A 361 26.70 -18.71 16.89
C ILE A 361 26.27 -20.18 16.99
N GLN A 362 26.33 -20.77 18.18
CA GLN A 362 25.97 -22.18 18.43
C GLN A 362 26.72 -23.19 17.53
N GLY A 363 27.95 -22.88 17.13
CA GLY A 363 28.76 -23.74 16.27
C GLY A 363 28.50 -23.58 14.77
N GLU A 364 27.53 -22.75 14.38
CA GLU A 364 27.21 -22.43 12.99
C GLU A 364 27.82 -21.08 12.58
N VAL A 365 28.26 -20.97 11.32
CA VAL A 365 28.86 -19.74 10.80
C VAL A 365 27.76 -18.69 10.57
N LEU A 366 27.91 -17.53 11.21
CA LEU A 366 27.01 -16.40 10.99
C LEU A 366 27.32 -15.78 9.63
N ARG A 367 26.41 -15.96 8.66
CA ARG A 367 26.61 -15.45 7.30
C ARG A 367 26.17 -14.00 7.10
N GLU A 368 24.98 -13.68 7.60
CA GLU A 368 24.40 -12.33 7.49
C GLU A 368 23.39 -12.13 8.62
N ALA A 369 23.41 -10.96 9.26
CA ALA A 369 22.48 -10.60 10.31
C ALA A 369 21.64 -9.37 9.89
N LYS A 370 20.37 -9.35 10.28
CA LYS A 370 19.49 -8.19 10.12
C LYS A 370 18.89 -7.79 11.45
N CYS A 371 18.89 -6.48 11.70
CA CYS A 371 18.36 -5.90 12.92
C CYS A 371 17.06 -5.13 12.66
N PHE A 372 16.06 -5.42 13.49
CA PHE A 372 14.80 -4.71 13.60
C PHE A 372 14.88 -3.71 14.76
N LYS A 373 14.85 -2.42 14.44
CA LYS A 373 14.93 -1.30 15.38
C LYS A 373 13.74 -0.38 15.26
#